data_AF-A0A9P3CAS2-F1
#
_entry.id   AF-A0A9P3CAS2-F1
#
_cell.length_a   1.000
_cell.length_b   1.000
_cell.length_c   1.000
_cell.angle_alpha   90.00
_cell.angle_beta   90.00
_cell.angle_gamma   90.00
#
_symmetry.space_group_name_H-M   'P 1'
#
loop_
_entity.id
_entity.type
_entity.pdbx_description
1 polymer ?
#
loop_
_entity_poly.entity_id
_entity_poly.type
_entity_poly.pdbx_seq_one_letter_code
_entity_poly.pdbx_strand_id
1 'polypeptide(L)'
;MSMSLVLILSLACIALSRPAPSGHEYRAPGPNDVRSPCPGINSLANHGFIPRDGKNLTPAIMVAGLKEGINVGADFGLLVGQTATLANRDPLAGTFNLDDLRAHNFPIEHDVSLSRQDVYQGNNLVFNQNVFNEVLGFYQGMNAATIPVAAQTIWSRVETQRRLNPDTLIYGPRQLFLSLGETSLYLSVMGDPLTGVAPVSYVKSLFENERLPYEQGWQKSLLETNFVTLGAMIGQLVLNDAPDFARDLPNLNAGGLRDAFALRDPLTGIIGNATCGLLGTC
;
A
#
# COMPACT_ATOMS: atom_id res chain seq x y z
N MET A 1 -1.47 -9.37 60.19
CA MET A 1 -1.49 -8.27 59.19
C MET A 1 -0.17 -8.30 58.44
N SER A 2 -0.17 -8.69 57.18
CA SER A 2 0.91 -8.35 56.24
C SER A 2 0.36 -8.53 54.83
N MET A 3 -0.13 -7.43 54.26
CA MET A 3 -0.55 -7.36 52.86
C MET A 3 0.68 -6.96 52.05
N SER A 4 1.30 -7.90 51.35
CA SER A 4 2.40 -7.63 50.44
C SER A 4 1.83 -6.98 49.17
N LEU A 5 2.12 -5.69 48.99
CA LEU A 5 1.79 -4.92 47.79
C LEU A 5 2.75 -5.34 46.67
N VAL A 6 2.27 -6.15 45.72
CA VAL A 6 3.01 -6.44 44.48
C VAL A 6 2.83 -5.24 43.55
N LEU A 7 3.88 -4.42 43.44
CA LEU A 7 3.94 -3.30 42.51
C LEU A 7 4.19 -3.87 41.10
N ILE A 8 3.14 -4.01 40.31
CA ILE A 8 3.24 -4.33 38.88
C ILE A 8 3.74 -3.06 38.18
N LEU A 9 5.04 -2.97 37.91
CA LEU A 9 5.56 -1.98 36.97
C LEU A 9 5.07 -2.35 35.57
N SER A 10 4.01 -1.69 35.10
CA SER A 10 3.71 -1.65 33.67
C SER A 10 4.82 -0.82 33.00
N LEU A 11 5.74 -1.48 32.31
CA LEU A 11 6.61 -0.81 31.35
C LEU A 11 5.72 -0.36 30.17
N ALA A 12 5.08 0.80 30.32
CA ALA A 12 4.63 1.55 29.17
C ALA A 12 5.88 1.97 28.41
N CYS A 13 6.15 1.32 27.28
CA CYS A 13 7.19 1.75 26.36
C CYS A 13 6.74 3.11 25.81
N ILE A 14 7.18 4.21 26.45
CA ILE A 14 6.91 5.56 25.97
C ILE A 14 7.68 5.68 24.65
N ALA A 15 6.95 5.65 23.54
CA ALA A 15 7.51 5.95 22.23
C ALA A 15 7.98 7.42 22.27
N LEU A 16 9.28 7.61 22.50
CA LEU A 16 9.88 8.93 22.49
C LEU A 16 9.83 9.47 21.07
N SER A 17 9.27 10.68 20.91
CA SER A 17 9.30 11.40 19.65
C SER A 17 10.73 11.51 19.13
N ARG A 18 10.95 11.22 17.86
CA ARG A 18 12.28 11.35 17.23
C ARG A 18 12.19 12.29 16.03
N PRO A 19 13.23 13.10 15.77
CA PRO A 19 13.31 13.80 14.50
C PRO A 19 13.52 12.78 13.37
N ALA A 20 13.04 13.13 12.18
CA ALA A 20 13.45 12.42 10.98
C ALA A 20 14.98 12.55 10.78
N PRO A 21 15.62 11.65 10.01
CA PRO A 21 17.02 11.81 9.64
C PRO A 21 17.28 13.17 8.98
N SER A 22 18.46 13.75 9.21
CA SER A 22 18.85 15.03 8.61
C SER A 22 18.71 14.99 7.08
N GLY A 23 18.04 15.99 6.51
CA GLY A 23 17.74 16.05 5.06
C GLY A 23 16.45 15.32 4.65
N HIS A 24 15.91 14.49 5.56
CA HIS A 24 14.68 13.75 5.38
C HIS A 24 13.52 14.25 6.26
N GLU A 25 13.57 15.52 6.66
CA GLU A 25 12.47 16.16 7.35
C GLU A 25 11.22 16.15 6.46
N TYR A 26 10.06 15.95 7.11
CA TYR A 26 8.77 16.00 6.44
C TYR A 26 8.54 17.40 5.85
N ARG A 27 8.15 17.43 4.58
CA ARG A 27 7.68 18.63 3.89
C ARG A 27 6.46 18.24 3.08
N ALA A 28 5.34 18.93 3.33
CA ALA A 28 4.14 18.76 2.53
C ALA A 28 4.43 19.08 1.05
N PRO A 29 3.76 18.39 0.09
CA PRO A 29 3.91 18.67 -1.32
C PRO A 29 3.51 20.12 -1.63
N GLY A 30 4.32 20.79 -2.46
CA GLY A 30 3.98 22.10 -3.01
C GLY A 30 2.98 22.00 -4.17
N PRO A 31 2.48 23.14 -4.67
CA PRO A 31 1.46 23.18 -5.73
C PRO A 31 1.88 22.54 -7.06
N ASN A 32 3.19 22.42 -7.32
CA ASN A 32 3.74 21.87 -8.55
C ASN A 32 4.28 20.44 -8.38
N ASP A 33 4.22 19.91 -7.16
CA ASP A 33 4.69 18.56 -6.84
C ASP A 33 3.55 17.57 -7.12
N VAL A 34 3.88 16.42 -7.68
CA VAL A 34 2.90 15.37 -7.98
C VAL A 34 3.03 14.21 -7.02
N ARG A 35 1.92 13.52 -6.78
CA ARG A 35 1.83 12.37 -5.88
C ARG A 35 1.05 11.25 -6.56
N SER A 36 1.20 10.05 -6.03
CA SER A 36 0.65 8.78 -6.52
C SER A 36 -0.60 8.36 -5.72
N PRO A 37 -1.32 7.29 -6.11
CA PRO A 37 -2.32 6.68 -5.22
C PRO A 37 -1.69 5.94 -4.02
N CYS A 38 -0.36 5.72 -4.03
CA CYS A 38 0.36 4.98 -2.99
C CYS A 38 0.83 5.89 -1.85
N PRO A 39 0.30 5.74 -0.62
CA PRO A 39 0.70 6.57 0.52
C PRO A 39 2.16 6.35 0.94
N GLY A 40 2.71 5.14 0.75
CA GLY A 40 4.10 4.82 1.07
C GLY A 40 5.10 5.64 0.26
N ILE A 41 4.97 5.61 -1.06
CA ILE A 41 5.87 6.34 -1.97
C ILE A 41 5.66 7.85 -1.84
N ASN A 42 4.42 8.29 -1.63
CA ASN A 42 4.14 9.69 -1.34
C ASN A 42 4.85 10.18 -0.06
N SER A 43 4.88 9.33 0.97
CA SER A 43 5.65 9.59 2.19
C SER A 43 7.15 9.70 1.90
N LEU A 44 7.69 8.84 1.03
CA LEU A 44 9.10 8.94 0.63
C LEU A 44 9.41 10.27 -0.07
N ALA A 45 8.54 10.74 -0.96
CA ALA A 45 8.70 12.05 -1.61
C ALA A 45 8.56 13.20 -0.59
N ASN A 46 7.57 13.12 0.32
CA ASN A 46 7.39 14.10 1.39
C ASN A 46 8.56 14.16 2.38
N HIS A 47 9.32 13.06 2.49
CA HIS A 47 10.56 12.98 3.27
C HIS A 47 11.83 13.08 2.41
N GLY A 48 11.75 13.31 1.10
CA GLY A 48 12.92 13.47 0.24
C GLY A 48 13.84 12.24 0.12
N PHE A 49 13.34 11.03 0.39
CA PHE A 49 14.04 9.77 0.04
C PHE A 49 14.01 9.49 -1.46
N ILE A 50 13.04 10.09 -2.15
CA ILE A 50 12.97 10.21 -3.61
C ILE A 50 12.75 11.70 -3.95
N PRO A 51 12.93 12.15 -5.21
CA PRO A 51 12.65 13.51 -5.63
C PRO A 51 11.32 14.05 -5.07
N ARG A 52 11.39 15.16 -4.34
CA ARG A 52 10.25 15.73 -3.59
C ARG A 52 9.11 16.22 -4.50
N ASP A 53 9.47 16.61 -5.72
CA ASP A 53 8.52 17.02 -6.75
C ASP A 53 7.76 15.84 -7.36
N GLY A 54 8.20 14.60 -7.10
CA GLY A 54 7.57 13.38 -7.59
C GLY A 54 7.75 13.14 -9.08
N LYS A 55 8.76 13.74 -9.72
CA LYS A 55 8.94 13.70 -11.19
C LYS A 55 10.24 13.03 -11.62
N ASN A 56 10.26 12.56 -12.87
CA ASN A 56 11.43 11.98 -13.54
C ASN A 56 12.11 10.86 -12.73
N LEU A 57 11.31 10.03 -12.07
CA LEU A 57 11.77 8.90 -11.27
C LEU A 57 12.18 7.75 -12.19
N THR A 58 13.23 7.02 -11.80
CA THR A 58 13.66 5.79 -12.47
C THR A 58 13.45 4.60 -11.55
N PRO A 59 13.44 3.36 -12.08
CA PRO A 59 13.42 2.17 -11.23
C PRO A 59 14.57 2.12 -10.22
N ALA A 60 15.75 2.63 -10.57
CA ALA A 60 16.89 2.70 -9.66
C ALA A 60 16.65 3.69 -8.51
N ILE A 61 16.05 4.86 -8.77
CA ILE A 61 15.66 5.81 -7.72
C ILE A 61 14.63 5.17 -6.79
N MET A 62 13.67 4.43 -7.35
CA MET A 62 12.63 3.76 -6.56
C MET A 62 13.22 2.69 -5.63
N VAL A 63 14.11 1.83 -6.14
CA VAL A 63 14.82 0.82 -5.33
C VAL A 63 15.60 1.48 -4.20
N ALA A 64 16.39 2.52 -4.50
CA ALA A 64 17.19 3.22 -3.51
C ALA A 64 16.33 3.88 -2.43
N GLY A 65 15.30 4.65 -2.84
CA GLY A 65 14.44 5.38 -1.92
C GLY A 65 13.58 4.48 -1.03
N LEU A 66 13.04 3.39 -1.56
CA LEU A 66 12.29 2.39 -0.78
C LEU A 66 13.18 1.70 0.26
N LYS A 67 14.40 1.32 -0.15
CA LYS A 67 15.37 0.69 0.75
C LYS A 67 15.82 1.65 1.84
N GLU A 68 16.12 2.89 1.48
CA GLU A 68 16.61 3.91 2.42
C GLU A 68 15.51 4.40 3.36
N GLY A 69 14.32 4.72 2.86
CA GLY A 69 13.27 5.34 3.68
C GLY A 69 12.52 4.37 4.57
N ILE A 70 12.20 3.17 4.06
CA ILE A 70 11.30 2.22 4.74
C ILE A 70 11.81 0.78 4.78
N ASN A 71 13.08 0.53 4.38
CA ASN A 71 13.71 -0.79 4.34
C ASN A 71 12.91 -1.84 3.55
N VAL A 72 12.33 -1.42 2.42
CA VAL A 72 11.72 -2.32 1.45
C VAL A 72 12.78 -2.82 0.47
N GLY A 73 12.76 -4.11 0.17
CA GLY A 73 13.76 -4.82 -0.63
C GLY A 73 13.78 -4.41 -2.11
N ALA A 74 14.91 -4.69 -2.75
CA ALA A 74 15.10 -4.38 -4.17
C ALA A 74 14.19 -5.18 -5.10
N ASP A 75 13.70 -6.33 -4.66
CA ASP A 75 12.74 -7.16 -5.38
C ASP A 75 11.40 -6.43 -5.59
N PHE A 76 10.82 -5.91 -4.51
CA PHE A 76 9.61 -5.10 -4.55
C PHE A 76 9.87 -3.74 -5.19
N GLY A 77 10.99 -3.09 -4.84
CA GLY A 77 11.32 -1.77 -5.38
C GLY A 77 11.54 -1.77 -6.90
N LEU A 78 12.12 -2.84 -7.45
CA LEU A 78 12.27 -3.00 -8.89
C LEU A 78 10.92 -3.24 -9.57
N LEU A 79 10.06 -4.08 -8.99
CA LEU A 79 8.70 -4.31 -9.50
C LEU A 79 7.92 -2.99 -9.59
N VAL A 80 7.90 -2.20 -8.51
CA VAL A 80 7.22 -0.89 -8.49
C VAL A 80 7.84 0.06 -9.51
N GLY A 81 9.16 0.17 -9.56
CA GLY A 81 9.83 1.07 -10.50
C GLY A 81 9.55 0.74 -11.96
N GLN A 82 9.59 -0.54 -12.32
CA GLN A 82 9.32 -1.01 -13.68
C GLN A 82 7.86 -0.80 -14.08
N THR A 83 6.94 -1.17 -13.20
CA THR A 83 5.50 -1.01 -13.45
C THR A 83 5.10 0.46 -13.50
N ALA A 84 5.66 1.31 -12.64
CA ALA A 84 5.46 2.75 -12.73
C ALA A 84 5.99 3.34 -14.05
N THR A 85 7.11 2.84 -14.56
CA THR A 85 7.64 3.23 -15.88
C THR A 85 6.66 2.84 -17.00
N LEU A 86 5.99 1.69 -16.90
CA LEU A 86 4.96 1.29 -17.85
C LEU A 86 3.69 2.15 -17.76
N ALA A 87 3.41 2.75 -16.60
CA ALA A 87 2.28 3.66 -16.42
C ALA A 87 2.50 5.03 -17.08
N ASN A 88 3.75 5.39 -17.40
CA ASN A 88 4.06 6.59 -18.16
C ASN A 88 3.42 6.49 -19.57
N ARG A 89 2.79 7.58 -20.01
CA ARG A 89 2.24 7.71 -21.38
C ARG A 89 3.29 7.53 -22.47
N ASP A 90 4.55 7.83 -22.17
CA ASP A 90 5.69 7.41 -22.98
C ASP A 90 6.46 6.30 -22.25
N PRO A 91 6.11 5.02 -22.45
CA PRO A 91 6.79 3.92 -21.76
C PRO A 91 8.26 3.74 -22.20
N LEU A 92 8.68 4.39 -23.29
CA LEU A 92 10.07 4.39 -23.75
C LEU A 92 10.92 5.48 -23.06
N ALA A 93 10.29 6.40 -22.31
CA ALA A 93 11.00 7.44 -21.58
C ALA A 93 11.95 6.89 -20.50
N GLY A 94 11.75 5.64 -20.05
CA GLY A 94 12.56 5.01 -19.00
C GLY A 94 12.42 5.66 -17.62
N THR A 95 11.47 6.59 -17.49
CA THR A 95 11.17 7.35 -16.28
C THR A 95 9.66 7.43 -16.08
N PHE A 96 9.22 7.89 -14.91
CA PHE A 96 7.82 8.15 -14.60
C PHE A 96 7.67 9.30 -13.59
N ASN A 97 6.49 9.89 -13.55
CA ASN A 97 6.05 10.78 -12.49
C ASN A 97 5.11 10.02 -11.54
N LEU A 98 5.00 10.45 -10.28
CA LEU A 98 4.17 9.76 -9.29
C LEU A 98 2.68 9.74 -9.67
N ASP A 99 2.19 10.77 -10.35
CA ASP A 99 0.80 10.83 -10.79
C ASP A 99 0.50 9.94 -12.00
N ASP A 100 1.51 9.43 -12.72
CA ASP A 100 1.32 8.42 -13.77
C ASP A 100 0.74 7.11 -13.20
N LEU A 101 1.08 6.78 -11.94
CA LEU A 101 0.61 5.56 -11.26
C LEU A 101 -0.90 5.54 -11.01
N ARG A 102 -1.64 6.60 -11.35
CA ARG A 102 -3.10 6.63 -11.28
C ARG A 102 -3.78 5.96 -12.49
N ALA A 103 -3.01 5.52 -13.49
CA ALA A 103 -3.55 4.90 -14.69
C ALA A 103 -4.45 3.72 -14.30
N HIS A 104 -5.74 3.84 -14.62
CA HIS A 104 -6.73 2.96 -14.01
C HIS A 104 -6.60 1.52 -14.48
N ASN A 105 -6.60 0.59 -13.51
CA ASN A 105 -6.42 -0.83 -13.73
C ASN A 105 -5.10 -1.21 -14.42
N PHE A 106 -4.11 -0.30 -14.44
CA PHE A 106 -2.86 -0.49 -15.18
C PHE A 106 -1.66 0.30 -14.62
N PRO A 107 -0.50 -0.33 -14.38
CA PRO A 107 -0.30 -1.75 -14.10
C PRO A 107 -0.59 -2.10 -12.65
N ILE A 108 -0.81 -1.12 -11.77
CA ILE A 108 -1.03 -1.35 -10.32
C ILE A 108 -2.39 -0.82 -9.88
N GLU A 109 -2.73 0.45 -10.14
CA GLU A 109 -3.97 1.07 -9.62
C GLU A 109 -5.20 0.18 -9.88
N HIS A 110 -6.09 0.10 -8.89
CA HIS A 110 -7.27 -0.75 -8.95
C HIS A 110 -8.39 -0.26 -8.01
N ASP A 111 -9.62 -0.68 -8.35
CA ASP A 111 -10.80 -0.49 -7.52
C ASP A 111 -10.67 -1.18 -6.15
N VAL A 112 -11.54 -0.79 -5.21
CA VAL A 112 -11.57 -1.30 -3.83
C VAL A 112 -10.35 -0.86 -3.01
N SER A 113 -9.81 0.30 -3.34
CA SER A 113 -8.77 0.94 -2.54
C SER A 113 -9.22 1.17 -1.08
N LEU A 114 -8.27 1.07 -0.15
CA LEU A 114 -8.51 1.32 1.28
C LEU A 114 -8.70 2.80 1.61
N SER A 115 -8.25 3.71 0.75
CA SER A 115 -8.24 5.16 1.04
C SER A 115 -8.50 6.07 -0.15
N ARG A 116 -8.74 5.52 -1.35
CA ARG A 116 -9.05 6.27 -2.58
C ARG A 116 -10.44 5.84 -3.07
N GLN A 117 -11.11 6.70 -3.82
CA GLN A 117 -12.36 6.31 -4.49
C GLN A 117 -12.03 5.45 -5.71
N ASP A 118 -12.93 4.54 -6.06
CA ASP A 118 -12.87 3.84 -7.34
C ASP A 118 -13.06 4.86 -8.48
N VAL A 119 -12.45 4.60 -9.65
CA VAL A 119 -12.41 5.61 -10.74
C VAL A 119 -13.81 6.04 -11.18
N TYR A 120 -14.78 5.11 -11.18
CA TYR A 120 -16.16 5.37 -11.57
C TYR A 120 -16.93 6.21 -10.54
N GLN A 121 -16.44 6.28 -9.30
CA GLN A 121 -17.04 7.07 -8.22
C GLN A 121 -16.42 8.45 -8.07
N GLY A 122 -15.22 8.68 -8.61
CA GLY A 122 -14.54 9.96 -8.51
C GLY A 122 -13.04 9.89 -8.69
N ASN A 123 -12.31 10.35 -7.67
CA ASN A 123 -10.86 10.55 -7.77
C ASN A 123 -10.09 9.37 -7.19
N ASN A 124 -9.44 8.60 -8.07
CA ASN A 124 -8.59 7.45 -7.73
C ASN A 124 -7.17 7.80 -7.26
N LEU A 125 -6.81 9.08 -7.20
CA LEU A 125 -5.47 9.53 -6.84
C LEU A 125 -5.40 10.08 -5.41
N VAL A 126 -6.35 10.95 -5.07
CA VAL A 126 -6.30 11.75 -3.83
C VAL A 126 -6.87 10.95 -2.65
N PHE A 127 -6.20 11.04 -1.49
CA PHE A 127 -6.71 10.47 -0.24
C PHE A 127 -8.15 10.92 0.03
N ASN A 128 -9.00 9.97 0.40
CA ASN A 128 -10.41 10.17 0.71
C ASN A 128 -10.70 9.71 2.13
N GLN A 129 -10.95 10.67 3.03
CA GLN A 129 -11.22 10.38 4.44
C GLN A 129 -12.47 9.52 4.63
N ASN A 130 -13.52 9.68 3.81
CA ASN A 130 -14.75 8.90 3.97
C ASN A 130 -14.50 7.42 3.67
N VAL A 131 -13.76 7.13 2.59
CA VAL A 131 -13.34 5.76 2.27
C VAL A 131 -12.46 5.20 3.39
N PHE A 132 -11.47 5.96 3.85
CA PHE A 132 -10.58 5.49 4.92
C PHE A 132 -11.27 5.34 6.28
N ASN A 133 -12.35 6.09 6.54
CA ASN A 133 -13.16 5.95 7.75
C ASN A 133 -13.87 4.58 7.81
N GLU A 134 -14.24 4.01 6.66
CA GLU A 134 -14.77 2.63 6.62
C GLU A 134 -13.74 1.64 7.17
N VAL A 135 -12.46 1.83 6.80
CA VAL A 135 -11.33 1.01 7.31
C VAL A 135 -11.07 1.30 8.79
N LEU A 136 -10.98 2.58 9.19
CA LEU A 136 -10.74 2.96 10.59
C LEU A 136 -11.86 2.52 11.54
N GLY A 137 -13.08 2.31 11.04
CA GLY A 137 -14.19 1.75 11.80
C GLY A 137 -13.87 0.42 12.48
N PHE A 138 -13.10 -0.44 11.79
CA PHE A 138 -12.66 -1.74 12.33
C PHE A 138 -11.65 -1.64 13.46
N TYR A 139 -10.95 -0.50 13.56
CA TYR A 139 -9.90 -0.26 14.56
C TYR A 139 -10.36 0.63 15.72
N GLN A 140 -11.66 0.92 15.85
CA GLN A 140 -12.18 1.73 16.95
C GLN A 140 -11.88 1.08 18.31
N GLY A 141 -11.21 1.83 19.19
CA GLY A 141 -10.78 1.33 20.51
C GLY A 141 -9.56 0.41 20.46
N MET A 142 -8.97 0.17 19.29
CA MET A 142 -7.74 -0.60 19.13
C MET A 142 -6.52 0.31 19.04
N ASN A 143 -5.40 -0.16 19.60
CA ASN A 143 -4.11 0.55 19.51
C ASN A 143 -3.24 0.04 18.36
N ALA A 144 -3.53 -1.15 17.82
CA ALA A 144 -2.76 -1.76 16.75
C ALA A 144 -3.68 -2.34 15.66
N ALA A 145 -3.29 -2.12 14.41
CA ALA A 145 -3.77 -2.87 13.27
C ALA A 145 -3.07 -4.24 13.26
N THR A 146 -3.86 -5.29 13.07
CA THR A 146 -3.40 -6.69 13.09
C THR A 146 -3.91 -7.39 11.84
N ILE A 147 -3.22 -8.46 11.43
CA ILE A 147 -3.59 -9.27 10.25
C ILE A 147 -5.07 -9.68 10.24
N PRO A 148 -5.67 -10.22 11.33
CA PRO A 148 -7.07 -10.66 11.30
C PRO A 148 -8.05 -9.51 11.02
N VAL A 149 -7.83 -8.34 11.63
CA VAL A 149 -8.71 -7.18 11.42
C VAL A 149 -8.46 -6.54 10.05
N ALA A 150 -7.21 -6.51 9.60
CA ALA A 150 -6.86 -5.99 8.29
C ALA A 150 -7.48 -6.82 7.14
N ALA A 151 -7.53 -8.15 7.28
CA ALA A 151 -8.20 -9.02 6.31
C ALA A 151 -9.70 -8.66 6.18
N GLN A 152 -10.38 -8.44 7.31
CA GLN A 152 -11.79 -8.01 7.33
C GLN A 152 -12.00 -6.66 6.63
N THR A 153 -11.05 -5.72 6.78
CA THR A 153 -11.18 -4.41 6.12
C THR A 153 -11.15 -4.51 4.59
N ILE A 154 -10.37 -5.45 4.02
CA ILE A 154 -10.34 -5.71 2.57
C ILE A 154 -11.74 -6.17 2.14
N TRP A 155 -12.30 -7.17 2.81
CA TRP A 155 -13.59 -7.73 2.42
C TRP A 155 -14.75 -6.77 2.62
N SER A 156 -14.72 -5.97 3.68
CA SER A 156 -15.71 -4.92 3.90
C SER A 156 -15.72 -3.91 2.75
N ARG A 157 -14.54 -3.53 2.24
CA ARG A 157 -14.42 -2.67 1.07
C ARG A 157 -14.93 -3.35 -0.20
N VAL A 158 -14.61 -4.63 -0.42
CA VAL A 158 -15.09 -5.41 -1.57
C VAL A 158 -16.62 -5.46 -1.59
N GLU A 159 -17.25 -5.82 -0.47
CA GLU A 159 -18.70 -5.89 -0.34
C GLU A 159 -19.37 -4.52 -0.54
N THR A 160 -18.76 -3.47 0.01
CA THR A 160 -19.24 -2.10 -0.16
C THR A 160 -19.22 -1.70 -1.63
N GLN A 161 -18.13 -1.95 -2.35
CA GLN A 161 -18.03 -1.58 -3.76
C GLN A 161 -18.90 -2.45 -4.67
N ARG A 162 -19.07 -3.74 -4.36
CA ARG A 162 -20.03 -4.61 -5.08
C ARG A 162 -21.46 -4.09 -4.99
N ARG A 163 -21.83 -3.51 -3.85
CA ARG A 163 -23.15 -2.91 -3.65
C ARG A 163 -23.29 -1.54 -4.33
N LEU A 164 -22.25 -0.72 -4.32
CA LEU A 164 -22.31 0.64 -4.84
C LEU A 164 -22.13 0.72 -6.36
N ASN A 165 -21.31 -0.15 -6.94
CA ASN A 165 -20.89 -0.09 -8.34
C ASN A 165 -21.07 -1.46 -9.06
N PRO A 166 -22.24 -2.13 -8.97
CA PRO A 166 -22.37 -3.52 -9.41
C PRO A 166 -22.03 -3.76 -10.89
N ASP A 167 -22.25 -2.76 -11.75
CA ASP A 167 -22.05 -2.90 -13.20
C ASP A 167 -20.68 -2.39 -13.70
N THR A 168 -19.94 -1.66 -12.86
CA THR A 168 -18.69 -0.99 -13.25
C THR A 168 -17.47 -1.43 -12.45
N LEU A 169 -17.67 -2.14 -11.33
CA LEU A 169 -16.59 -2.62 -10.47
C LEU A 169 -15.66 -3.60 -11.21
N ILE A 170 -14.36 -3.31 -11.19
CA ILE A 170 -13.33 -4.21 -11.68
C ILE A 170 -12.54 -4.76 -10.49
N TYR A 171 -12.95 -5.93 -9.98
CA TYR A 171 -12.26 -6.59 -8.88
C TYR A 171 -12.20 -8.11 -9.05
N GLY A 172 -11.08 -8.59 -9.58
CA GLY A 172 -10.79 -10.00 -9.79
C GLY A 172 -9.51 -10.43 -9.09
N PRO A 173 -8.95 -11.60 -9.45
CA PRO A 173 -7.82 -12.17 -8.73
C PRO A 173 -6.56 -11.30 -8.70
N ARG A 174 -6.30 -10.51 -9.75
CA ARG A 174 -5.19 -9.55 -9.78
C ARG A 174 -5.38 -8.47 -8.73
N GLN A 175 -6.55 -7.83 -8.69
CA GLN A 175 -6.85 -6.74 -7.75
C GLN A 175 -6.88 -7.24 -6.30
N LEU A 176 -7.38 -8.45 -6.07
CA LEU A 176 -7.31 -9.07 -4.75
C LEU A 176 -5.85 -9.32 -4.32
N PHE A 177 -5.00 -9.85 -5.21
CA PHE A 177 -3.59 -10.05 -4.90
C PHE A 177 -2.88 -8.73 -4.57
N LEU A 178 -3.16 -7.66 -5.31
CA LEU A 178 -2.64 -6.32 -5.05
C LEU A 178 -3.14 -5.78 -3.69
N SER A 179 -4.43 -5.90 -3.40
CA SER A 179 -5.02 -5.49 -2.12
C SER A 179 -4.39 -6.22 -0.92
N LEU A 180 -4.10 -7.52 -1.06
CA LEU A 180 -3.40 -8.32 -0.05
C LEU A 180 -1.95 -7.86 0.13
N GLY A 181 -1.26 -7.60 -0.98
CA GLY A 181 0.12 -7.11 -0.99
C GLY A 181 0.23 -5.74 -0.33
N GLU A 182 -0.64 -4.80 -0.69
CA GLU A 182 -0.72 -3.45 -0.13
C GLU A 182 -1.05 -3.45 1.35
N THR A 183 -1.97 -4.33 1.77
CA THR A 183 -2.29 -4.53 3.18
C THR A 183 -1.10 -5.06 3.95
N SER A 184 -0.41 -6.06 3.39
CA SER A 184 0.82 -6.60 3.99
C SER A 184 1.93 -5.54 4.06
N LEU A 185 2.05 -4.68 3.04
CA LEU A 185 3.05 -3.62 3.00
C LEU A 185 2.87 -2.61 4.13
N TYR A 186 1.67 -2.07 4.34
CA TYR A 186 1.51 -1.08 5.41
C TYR A 186 1.69 -1.70 6.80
N LEU A 187 1.22 -2.94 7.01
CA LEU A 187 1.41 -3.66 8.29
C LEU A 187 2.89 -3.95 8.56
N SER A 188 3.64 -4.29 7.51
CA SER A 188 5.07 -4.55 7.57
C SER A 188 5.88 -3.27 7.82
N VAL A 189 5.61 -2.21 7.05
CA VAL A 189 6.38 -0.95 7.06
C VAL A 189 6.04 -0.06 8.26
N MET A 190 4.76 0.01 8.67
CA MET A 190 4.35 0.74 9.87
C MET A 190 4.39 -0.12 11.13
N GLY A 191 4.77 -1.39 11.02
CA GLY A 191 4.80 -2.33 12.13
C GLY A 191 6.03 -3.18 12.09
N ASP A 192 5.82 -4.48 11.90
CA ASP A 192 6.87 -5.48 11.88
C ASP A 192 6.65 -6.48 10.72
N PRO A 193 7.66 -6.73 9.87
CA PRO A 193 7.54 -7.59 8.71
C PRO A 193 7.19 -9.06 8.98
N LEU A 194 7.37 -9.54 10.21
CA LEU A 194 7.09 -10.93 10.57
C LEU A 194 5.72 -11.08 11.25
N THR A 195 5.40 -10.16 12.17
CA THR A 195 4.15 -10.24 12.95
C THR A 195 2.97 -9.56 12.25
N GLY A 196 3.21 -8.60 11.36
CA GLY A 196 2.15 -7.82 10.71
C GLY A 196 1.29 -7.03 11.69
N VAL A 197 1.88 -6.56 12.79
CA VAL A 197 1.22 -5.73 13.79
C VAL A 197 1.80 -4.31 13.72
N ALA A 198 0.95 -3.34 13.41
CA ALA A 198 1.32 -1.93 13.27
C ALA A 198 0.49 -1.05 14.21
N PRO A 199 1.06 -0.08 14.95
CA PRO A 199 0.26 0.89 15.70
C PRO A 199 -0.73 1.63 14.79
N VAL A 200 -2.00 1.73 15.19
CA VAL A 200 -3.05 2.38 14.39
C VAL A 200 -2.66 3.84 14.10
N SER A 201 -2.00 4.52 15.05
CA SER A 201 -1.54 5.90 14.86
C SER A 201 -0.50 6.04 13.74
N TYR A 202 0.35 5.02 13.53
CA TYR A 202 1.31 5.01 12.43
C TYR A 202 0.62 4.79 11.09
N VAL A 203 -0.33 3.85 11.05
CA VAL A 203 -1.17 3.61 9.87
C VAL A 203 -1.94 4.88 9.49
N LYS A 204 -2.54 5.58 10.46
CA LYS A 204 -3.19 6.87 10.23
C LYS A 204 -2.22 7.92 9.67
N SER A 205 -1.02 8.04 10.24
CA SER A 205 -0.01 8.97 9.70
C SER A 205 0.33 8.68 8.24
N LEU A 206 0.52 7.41 7.90
CA LEU A 206 0.84 6.98 6.55
C LEU A 206 -0.27 7.36 5.57
N PHE A 207 -1.53 7.07 5.89
CA PHE A 207 -2.64 7.29 4.96
C PHE A 207 -3.15 8.73 4.94
N GLU A 208 -3.37 9.34 6.10
CA GLU A 208 -3.99 10.68 6.22
C GLU A 208 -3.00 11.80 5.90
N ASN A 209 -1.72 11.62 6.27
CA ASN A 209 -0.70 12.68 6.17
C ASN A 209 0.41 12.37 5.17
N GLU A 210 0.44 11.13 4.65
CA GLU A 210 1.53 10.63 3.79
C GLU A 210 2.89 10.97 4.41
N ARG A 211 3.03 10.57 5.67
CA ARG A 211 4.15 10.92 6.55
C ARG A 211 4.64 9.70 7.31
N LEU A 212 5.96 9.52 7.31
CA LEU A 212 6.63 8.58 8.19
C LEU A 212 6.62 9.17 9.62
N PRO A 213 5.98 8.51 10.61
CA PRO A 213 5.64 9.13 11.89
C PRO A 213 6.82 9.13 12.88
N TYR A 214 7.97 9.68 12.49
CA TYR A 214 9.15 9.79 13.35
C TYR A 214 8.82 10.54 14.66
N GLU A 215 7.95 11.55 14.61
CA GLU A 215 7.49 12.30 15.79
C GLU A 215 6.69 11.45 16.78
N GLN A 216 6.16 10.31 16.33
CA GLN A 216 5.46 9.34 17.19
C GLN A 216 6.38 8.19 17.64
N GLY A 217 7.67 8.24 17.27
CA GLY A 217 8.68 7.24 17.62
C GLY A 217 8.84 6.12 16.60
N TRP A 218 8.19 6.21 15.43
CA TRP A 218 8.38 5.23 14.36
C TRP A 218 9.82 5.20 13.87
N GLN A 219 10.26 3.98 13.55
CA GLN A 219 11.52 3.69 12.88
C GLN A 219 11.24 2.61 11.85
N LYS A 220 11.89 2.70 10.69
CA LYS A 220 11.90 1.58 9.75
C LYS A 220 12.44 0.33 10.42
N SER A 221 11.84 -0.82 10.13
CA SER A 221 12.30 -2.10 10.66
C SER A 221 13.74 -2.40 10.23
N LEU A 222 14.50 -3.09 11.10
CA LEU A 222 15.80 -3.65 10.74
C LEU A 222 15.65 -4.88 9.84
N LEU A 223 14.52 -5.57 9.94
CA LEU A 223 14.14 -6.63 9.02
C LEU A 223 13.60 -6.01 7.73
N GLU A 224 14.09 -6.51 6.60
CA GLU A 224 13.67 -6.01 5.31
C GLU A 224 12.25 -6.49 5.00
N THR A 225 11.42 -5.59 4.47
CA THR A 225 10.15 -5.95 3.84
C THR A 225 10.43 -6.36 2.39
N ASN A 226 10.26 -7.63 2.04
CA ASN A 226 10.54 -8.16 0.70
C ASN A 226 9.48 -9.20 0.29
N PHE A 227 9.58 -9.79 -0.90
CA PHE A 227 8.57 -10.74 -1.39
C PHE A 227 8.41 -11.97 -0.49
N VAL A 228 9.44 -12.39 0.24
CA VAL A 228 9.33 -13.52 1.17
C VAL A 228 8.51 -13.13 2.39
N THR A 229 8.81 -12.01 3.05
CA THR A 229 8.06 -11.56 4.23
C THR A 229 6.63 -11.18 3.86
N LEU A 230 6.44 -10.51 2.72
CA LEU A 230 5.11 -10.18 2.19
C LEU A 230 4.33 -11.43 1.81
N GLY A 231 4.94 -12.41 1.14
CA GLY A 231 4.29 -13.67 0.78
C GLY A 231 3.81 -14.46 2.00
N ALA A 232 4.63 -14.49 3.06
CA ALA A 232 4.23 -15.10 4.32
C ALA A 232 3.03 -14.37 4.96
N MET A 233 3.04 -13.04 4.96
CA MET A 233 1.95 -12.22 5.52
C MET A 233 0.66 -12.32 4.70
N ILE A 234 0.76 -12.33 3.37
CA ILE A 234 -0.36 -12.62 2.46
C ILE A 234 -0.98 -13.98 2.80
N GLY A 235 -0.16 -15.00 3.02
CA GLY A 235 -0.64 -16.32 3.47
C GLY A 235 -1.44 -16.24 4.77
N GLN A 236 -1.00 -15.43 5.74
CA GLN A 236 -1.74 -15.21 6.99
C GLN A 236 -3.05 -14.44 6.77
N LEU A 237 -3.07 -13.40 5.92
CA LEU A 237 -4.30 -12.69 5.55
C LEU A 237 -5.33 -13.68 4.95
N VAL A 238 -4.88 -14.52 4.01
CA VAL A 238 -5.73 -15.54 3.38
C VAL A 238 -6.29 -16.55 4.38
N LEU A 239 -5.48 -17.00 5.34
CA LEU A 239 -5.92 -17.95 6.35
C LEU A 239 -6.92 -17.36 7.35
N ASN A 240 -6.90 -16.05 7.59
CA ASN A 240 -7.80 -15.42 8.56
C ASN A 240 -9.23 -15.20 8.01
N ASP A 241 -9.40 -15.03 6.70
CA ASP A 241 -10.73 -14.90 6.06
C ASP A 241 -10.93 -15.94 4.93
N ALA A 242 -10.48 -17.17 5.15
CA ALA A 242 -10.45 -18.22 4.14
C ALA A 242 -11.78 -18.45 3.38
N PRO A 243 -12.99 -18.35 4.00
CA PRO A 243 -14.24 -18.49 3.26
C PRO A 243 -14.45 -17.41 2.19
N ASP A 244 -14.15 -16.15 2.50
CA ASP A 244 -14.31 -15.04 1.57
C ASP A 244 -13.26 -15.12 0.44
N PHE A 245 -12.02 -15.52 0.76
CA PHE A 245 -11.01 -15.83 -0.26
C PHE A 245 -11.45 -16.99 -1.16
N ALA A 246 -11.98 -18.07 -0.59
CA ALA A 246 -12.43 -19.22 -1.38
C ALA A 246 -13.60 -18.87 -2.31
N ARG A 247 -14.44 -17.89 -1.96
CA ARG A 247 -15.52 -17.38 -2.83
C ARG A 247 -14.98 -16.62 -4.04
N ASP A 248 -13.93 -15.84 -3.86
CA ASP A 248 -13.46 -14.87 -4.86
C ASP A 248 -12.15 -15.27 -5.56
N LEU A 249 -11.48 -16.33 -5.08
CA LEU A 249 -10.37 -17.03 -5.74
C LEU A 249 -10.63 -18.47 -6.26
N PRO A 250 -11.87 -18.99 -6.40
CA PRO A 250 -12.08 -20.42 -6.67
C PRO A 250 -11.56 -20.87 -8.04
N ASN A 251 -11.21 -19.93 -8.92
CA ASN A 251 -10.73 -20.17 -10.29
C ASN A 251 -9.33 -19.62 -10.57
N LEU A 252 -8.52 -19.31 -9.54
CA LEU A 252 -7.09 -19.07 -9.72
C LEU A 252 -6.39 -20.39 -10.09
N ASN A 253 -6.53 -20.82 -11.35
CA ASN A 253 -5.64 -21.84 -11.89
C ASN A 253 -4.21 -21.27 -11.97
N ALA A 254 -3.22 -22.13 -12.22
CA ALA A 254 -1.82 -21.70 -12.34
C ALA A 254 -1.63 -20.56 -13.38
N GLY A 255 -2.52 -20.46 -14.37
CA GLY A 255 -2.62 -19.35 -15.32
C GLY A 255 -3.07 -18.04 -14.68
N GLY A 256 -4.20 -18.03 -13.95
CA GLY A 256 -4.67 -16.83 -13.23
C GLY A 256 -3.71 -16.32 -12.17
N LEU A 257 -2.99 -17.22 -11.49
CA LEU A 257 -1.91 -16.86 -10.55
C LEU A 257 -0.73 -16.26 -11.31
N ARG A 258 -0.28 -16.92 -12.39
CA ARG A 258 0.78 -16.41 -13.27
C ARG A 258 0.42 -15.05 -13.87
N ASP A 259 -0.84 -14.83 -14.24
CA ASP A 259 -1.32 -13.59 -14.83
C ASP A 259 -1.42 -12.47 -13.80
N ALA A 260 -1.86 -12.78 -12.56
CA ALA A 260 -1.77 -11.85 -11.44
C ALA A 260 -0.31 -11.46 -11.14
N PHE A 261 0.62 -12.43 -11.12
CA PHE A 261 2.06 -12.17 -10.96
C PHE A 261 2.68 -11.41 -12.15
N ALA A 262 2.15 -11.59 -13.36
CA ALA A 262 2.60 -10.92 -14.57
C ALA A 262 1.88 -9.59 -14.82
N LEU A 263 0.98 -9.16 -13.92
CA LEU A 263 0.10 -7.99 -14.09
C LEU A 263 -0.65 -7.99 -15.43
N ARG A 264 -1.00 -9.18 -15.91
CA ARG A 264 -1.82 -9.42 -17.10
C ARG A 264 -3.28 -9.34 -16.72
N ASP A 265 -4.08 -8.75 -17.61
CA ASP A 265 -5.53 -8.79 -17.52
C ASP A 265 -5.98 -10.27 -17.50
N PRO A 266 -6.74 -10.71 -16.48
CA PRO A 266 -7.04 -12.12 -16.28
C PRO A 266 -8.10 -12.68 -17.25
N LEU A 267 -8.74 -11.83 -18.08
CA LEU A 267 -9.70 -12.24 -19.10
C LEU A 267 -9.05 -12.36 -20.50
N THR A 268 -8.02 -11.55 -20.76
CA THR A 268 -7.37 -11.43 -22.07
C THR A 268 -5.93 -11.96 -22.09
N GLY A 269 -5.29 -12.14 -20.93
CA GLY A 269 -3.88 -12.55 -20.80
C GLY A 269 -2.88 -11.49 -21.28
N ILE A 270 -3.34 -10.27 -21.55
CA ILE A 270 -2.54 -9.15 -22.05
C ILE A 270 -2.17 -8.25 -20.87
N ILE A 271 -0.90 -7.88 -20.72
CA ILE A 271 -0.50 -6.76 -19.85
C ILE A 271 -1.23 -5.55 -20.42
N GLY A 272 -2.17 -4.97 -19.68
CA GLY A 272 -3.12 -3.94 -20.15
C GLY A 272 -2.52 -3.06 -21.25
N ASN A 273 -3.22 -3.00 -22.37
CA ASN A 273 -2.67 -2.74 -23.71
C ASN A 273 -1.42 -1.83 -23.71
N ALA A 274 -0.22 -2.41 -23.78
CA ALA A 274 1.01 -1.67 -24.05
C ALA A 274 0.84 -0.78 -25.29
N THR A 275 -0.01 -1.19 -26.23
CA THR A 275 -0.43 -0.40 -27.40
C THR A 275 -1.27 0.83 -27.04
N CYS A 276 -2.18 0.81 -26.05
CA CYS A 276 -2.90 2.02 -25.66
C CYS A 276 -2.01 3.00 -24.87
N GLY A 277 -1.07 2.49 -24.07
CA GLY A 277 -0.02 3.32 -23.47
C GLY A 277 0.85 3.98 -24.55
N LEU A 278 1.34 3.19 -25.51
CA LEU A 278 2.10 3.67 -26.68
C LEU A 278 1.31 4.59 -27.62
N LEU A 279 -0.03 4.47 -27.65
CA LEU A 279 -0.92 5.28 -28.49
C LEU A 279 -1.60 6.43 -27.72
N GLY A 280 -1.41 6.55 -26.40
CA GLY A 280 -2.06 7.56 -25.56
C GLY A 280 -3.59 7.46 -25.48
N THR A 281 -4.15 6.26 -25.61
CA THR A 281 -5.60 6.01 -25.66
C THR A 281 -6.17 5.33 -24.41
N CYS A 282 -5.41 5.35 -23.30
CA CYS A 282 -5.84 4.94 -21.96
C CYS A 282 -5.96 6.14 -21.03
#